data_AF-A0A7T9DJZ5-F1
#
_entry.id   AF-A0A7T9DJZ5-F1
#
_cell.length_a   1.000
_cell.length_b   1.000
_cell.length_c   1.000
_cell.angle_alpha   90.00
_cell.angle_beta   90.00
_cell.angle_gamma   90.00
#
_symmetry.space_group_name_H-M   'P 1'
#
loop_
_entity.id
_entity.type
_entity.pdbx_description
1 polymer ?
#
loop_
_entity_poly.entity_id
_entity_poly.type
_entity_poly.pdbx_seq_one_letter_code
_entity_poly.pdbx_strand_id
1 'polypeptide(L)'
;MAVLETILGNISVDSQFAIMLRDNAYNVVLVAAVIMALLVAYAILAKPRKEKIKKALFIGIAGVAVLSTLYLAGSTVYLNIVSPTGGPVHWHTDYEVWHCGNKLDLIDPTGIDNRVGTWEVHEHNDDRMHIEGTIVDLEQASFRHFFEIIGTKFSDVGLTYPTVSGNVTLPYAGACNGKHAELQAFLLRVTNPQDAKQWVYEQQKIPISLETRMQPYANVPPGDCLIVEYDEVKARTAHSCASYRAAMNRGELHGR
;
A
#
# COMPACT_ATOMS: atom_id res chain seq x y z
N MET A 1 -20.48 -26.08 -9.08
CA MET A 1 -20.49 -25.25 -7.85
C MET A 1 -19.69 -25.88 -6.71
N ALA A 2 -19.87 -27.16 -6.37
CA ALA A 2 -19.13 -27.81 -5.26
C ALA A 2 -17.59 -27.84 -5.40
N VAL A 3 -17.03 -27.90 -6.63
CA VAL A 3 -15.57 -27.88 -6.85
C VAL A 3 -14.97 -26.48 -6.69
N LEU A 4 -15.77 -25.42 -6.91
CA LEU A 4 -15.29 -24.05 -6.73
C LEU A 4 -15.19 -23.68 -5.24
N GLU A 5 -16.10 -24.19 -4.40
CA GLU A 5 -16.07 -23.96 -2.95
C GLU A 5 -14.90 -24.68 -2.26
N THR A 6 -14.48 -25.85 -2.73
CA THR A 6 -13.29 -26.54 -2.18
C THR A 6 -11.97 -25.84 -2.54
N ILE A 7 -11.93 -25.13 -3.69
CA ILE A 7 -10.76 -24.33 -4.09
C ILE A 7 -10.75 -22.99 -3.36
N LEU A 8 -11.91 -22.32 -3.25
CA LEU A 8 -12.04 -21.04 -2.55
C LEU A 8 -11.84 -21.16 -1.03
N GLY A 9 -12.22 -22.29 -0.42
CA GLY A 9 -11.97 -22.56 1.00
C GLY A 9 -10.49 -22.81 1.36
N ASN A 10 -9.67 -23.25 0.40
CA ASN A 10 -8.22 -23.39 0.61
C ASN A 10 -7.49 -22.05 0.44
N ILE A 11 -8.00 -21.14 -0.40
CA ILE A 11 -7.37 -19.84 -0.65
C ILE A 11 -7.37 -18.95 0.60
N SER A 12 -8.40 -19.02 1.47
CA SER A 12 -8.44 -18.19 2.68
C SER A 12 -7.47 -18.63 3.78
N VAL A 13 -7.11 -19.92 3.82
CA VAL A 13 -6.13 -20.44 4.80
C VAL A 13 -4.72 -20.04 4.38
N ASP A 14 -4.44 -20.08 3.07
CA ASP A 14 -3.12 -19.71 2.53
C ASP A 14 -2.82 -18.22 2.69
N SER A 15 -3.82 -17.33 2.52
CA SER A 15 -3.63 -15.88 2.67
C SER A 15 -3.37 -15.46 4.11
N GLN A 16 -4.10 -16.00 5.09
CA GLN A 16 -3.87 -15.71 6.51
C GLN A 16 -2.50 -16.20 6.99
N PHE A 17 -2.06 -17.38 6.53
CA PHE A 17 -0.72 -17.88 6.83
C PHE A 17 0.36 -17.02 6.18
N ALA A 18 0.16 -16.57 4.94
CA ALA A 18 1.08 -15.67 4.26
C ALA A 18 1.22 -14.32 5.00
N ILE A 19 0.10 -13.71 5.41
CA ILE A 19 0.09 -12.48 6.22
C ILE A 19 0.84 -12.71 7.54
N MET A 20 0.55 -13.82 8.24
CA MET A 20 1.23 -14.17 9.49
C MET A 20 2.75 -14.33 9.31
N LEU A 21 3.20 -14.98 8.23
CA LEU A 21 4.63 -15.15 7.94
C LEU A 21 5.33 -13.81 7.70
N ARG A 22 4.70 -12.93 6.91
CA ARG A 22 5.23 -11.59 6.63
C ARG A 22 5.35 -10.77 7.90
N ASP A 23 4.26 -10.68 8.67
CA ASP A 23 4.18 -9.82 9.85
C ASP A 23 5.10 -10.33 10.99
N ASN A 24 5.33 -11.65 11.06
CA ASN A 24 6.24 -12.24 12.04
C ASN A 24 7.72 -12.18 11.64
N ALA A 25 8.08 -11.89 10.39
CA ALA A 25 9.47 -11.81 9.97
C ALA A 25 10.28 -10.82 10.82
N TYR A 26 9.71 -9.64 11.09
CA TYR A 26 10.31 -8.65 11.97
C TYR A 26 10.49 -9.17 13.41
N ASN A 27 9.46 -9.80 13.97
CA ASN A 27 9.51 -10.35 15.33
C ASN A 27 10.55 -11.47 15.47
N VAL A 28 10.67 -12.34 14.48
CA VAL A 28 11.69 -13.41 14.45
C VAL A 28 13.09 -12.82 14.43
N VAL A 29 13.33 -11.80 13.60
CA VAL A 29 14.62 -11.09 13.55
C VAL A 29 14.93 -10.42 14.88
N LEU A 30 13.96 -9.73 15.48
CA LEU A 30 14.14 -9.05 16.76
C LEU A 30 14.46 -10.03 17.89
N VAL A 31 13.70 -11.13 18.01
CA VAL A 31 13.94 -12.18 19.01
C VAL A 31 15.31 -12.83 18.79
N ALA A 32 15.65 -13.15 17.54
CA ALA A 32 16.96 -13.71 17.20
C ALA A 32 18.10 -12.76 17.59
N ALA A 33 17.96 -11.46 17.31
CA ALA A 33 18.93 -10.44 17.67
C ALA A 33 19.11 -10.32 19.19
N VAL A 34 18.01 -10.33 19.97
CA VAL A 34 18.07 -10.29 21.43
C VAL A 34 18.75 -11.53 22.00
N ILE A 35 18.38 -12.73 21.55
CA ILE A 35 19.00 -13.98 22.00
C ILE A 35 20.50 -13.98 21.65
N MET A 36 20.86 -13.56 20.44
CA MET A 36 22.24 -13.47 20.00
C MET A 36 23.04 -12.49 20.86
N ALA A 37 22.49 -11.30 21.14
CA ALA A 37 23.13 -10.30 22.01
C ALA A 37 23.36 -10.86 23.43
N LEU A 38 22.39 -11.58 24.00
CA LEU A 38 22.53 -12.21 25.32
C LEU A 38 23.60 -13.30 25.32
N LEU A 39 23.66 -14.15 24.29
CA LEU A 39 24.69 -15.19 24.17
C LEU A 39 26.09 -14.59 24.02
N VAL A 40 26.23 -13.51 23.23
CA VAL A 40 27.49 -12.78 23.05
C VAL A 40 27.90 -12.08 24.35
N ALA A 41 26.97 -11.38 25.02
CA ALA A 41 27.24 -10.73 26.30
C ALA A 41 27.69 -11.76 27.35
N TYR A 42 27.02 -12.91 27.43
CA TYR A 42 27.43 -13.99 28.31
C TYR A 42 28.83 -14.51 27.95
N ALA A 43 29.14 -14.70 26.67
CA ALA A 43 30.47 -15.14 26.22
C ALA A 43 31.57 -14.16 26.67
N ILE A 44 31.30 -12.85 26.60
CA ILE A 44 32.23 -11.79 27.01
C ILE A 44 32.38 -11.73 28.54
N LEU A 45 31.27 -11.73 29.28
CA LEU A 45 31.25 -11.53 30.73
C LEU A 45 31.71 -12.77 31.50
N ALA A 46 31.21 -13.95 31.12
CA ALA A 46 31.52 -15.19 31.83
C ALA A 46 32.94 -15.70 31.55
N LYS A 47 33.58 -15.23 30.47
CA LYS A 47 34.91 -15.67 29.99
C LYS A 47 35.12 -17.17 30.20
N PRO A 48 34.25 -18.02 29.61
CA PRO A 48 34.13 -19.42 29.99
C PRO A 48 35.45 -20.16 29.83
N ARG A 49 35.95 -20.70 30.94
CA ARG A 49 37.23 -21.44 30.98
C ARG A 49 37.10 -22.86 30.43
N LYS A 50 35.91 -23.46 30.54
CA LYS A 50 35.65 -24.83 30.07
C LYS A 50 35.34 -24.82 28.57
N GLU A 51 36.07 -25.64 27.83
CA GLU A 51 35.90 -25.80 26.37
C GLU A 51 34.47 -26.19 25.97
N LYS A 52 33.80 -27.02 26.78
CA LYS A 52 32.40 -27.41 26.56
C LYS A 52 31.45 -26.20 26.51
N ILE A 53 31.68 -25.18 27.34
CA ILE A 53 30.83 -23.98 27.38
C ILE A 53 31.07 -23.11 26.15
N LYS A 54 32.33 -22.97 25.70
CA LYS A 54 32.64 -22.25 24.46
C LYS A 54 31.95 -22.88 23.25
N LYS A 55 32.02 -24.20 23.14
CA LYS A 55 31.33 -24.96 22.08
C LYS A 55 29.81 -24.77 22.15
N ALA A 56 29.23 -24.84 23.35
CA ALA A 56 27.80 -24.61 23.53
C ALA A 56 27.37 -23.20 23.09
N LEU A 57 28.13 -22.17 23.47
CA LEU A 57 27.86 -20.78 23.05
C LEU A 57 28.01 -20.59 21.54
N PHE A 58 29.06 -21.15 20.95
CA PHE A 58 29.25 -21.12 19.50
C PHE A 58 28.08 -21.79 18.77
N ILE A 59 27.70 -22.99 19.18
CA ILE A 59 26.55 -23.72 18.60
C ILE A 59 25.25 -22.94 18.80
N GLY A 60 25.05 -22.32 19.97
CA GLY A 60 23.88 -21.49 20.24
C GLY A 60 23.78 -20.29 19.32
N ILE A 61 24.88 -19.52 19.20
CA ILE A 61 24.94 -18.33 18.32
C ILE A 61 24.75 -18.75 16.86
N ALA A 62 25.49 -19.76 16.40
CA ALA A 62 25.38 -20.29 15.04
C ALA A 62 23.97 -20.82 14.76
N GLY A 63 23.37 -21.54 15.72
CA GLY A 63 22.02 -22.07 15.63
C GLY A 63 20.98 -20.97 15.46
N VAL A 64 21.04 -19.91 16.28
CA VAL A 64 20.13 -18.76 16.16
C VAL A 64 20.26 -18.09 14.79
N ALA A 65 21.50 -17.85 14.33
CA ALA A 65 21.75 -17.25 13.02
C ALA A 65 21.23 -18.12 11.86
N VAL A 66 21.49 -19.43 11.88
CA VAL A 66 21.06 -20.36 10.84
C VAL A 66 19.54 -20.49 10.82
N LEU A 67 18.90 -20.63 11.98
CA LEU A 67 17.44 -20.80 12.06
C LEU A 67 16.70 -19.55 11.61
N SER A 68 17.12 -18.35 12.02
CA SER A 68 16.50 -17.10 11.54
C SER A 68 16.71 -16.93 10.04
N THR A 69 17.89 -17.26 9.52
CA THR A 69 18.18 -17.22 8.08
C THR A 69 17.28 -18.17 7.29
N LEU A 70 17.13 -19.42 7.74
CA LEU A 70 16.25 -20.40 7.08
C LEU A 70 14.79 -19.97 7.14
N TYR A 71 14.35 -19.40 8.27
CA TYR A 71 13.00 -18.85 8.39
C TYR A 71 12.76 -17.74 7.36
N LEU A 72 13.64 -16.73 7.30
CA LEU A 72 13.50 -15.61 6.37
C LEU A 72 13.59 -16.05 4.90
N ALA A 73 14.52 -16.95 4.57
CA ALA A 73 14.65 -17.48 3.22
C ALA A 73 13.40 -18.29 2.82
N GLY A 74 12.92 -19.16 3.72
CA GLY A 74 11.73 -19.96 3.51
C GLY A 74 10.47 -19.12 3.37
N SER A 75 10.27 -18.12 4.24
CA SER A 75 9.13 -17.22 4.17
C SER A 75 9.16 -16.37 2.90
N THR A 76 10.33 -15.85 2.50
CA THR A 76 10.47 -15.08 1.25
C THR A 76 10.11 -15.92 0.03
N VAL A 77 10.63 -17.14 -0.07
CA VAL A 77 10.30 -18.05 -1.18
C VAL A 77 8.82 -18.39 -1.18
N TYR A 78 8.26 -18.73 -0.01
CA TYR A 78 6.83 -19.04 0.12
C TYR A 78 5.96 -17.86 -0.31
N LEU A 79 6.23 -16.66 0.22
CA LEU A 79 5.49 -15.44 -0.11
C LEU A 79 5.52 -15.14 -1.61
N ASN A 80 6.68 -15.29 -2.27
CA ASN A 80 6.79 -15.06 -3.71
C ASN A 80 6.00 -16.08 -4.53
N ILE A 81 5.90 -17.34 -4.07
CA ILE A 81 5.14 -18.40 -4.76
C ILE A 81 3.63 -18.15 -4.64
N VAL A 82 3.14 -17.77 -3.46
CA VAL A 82 1.69 -17.56 -3.23
C VAL A 82 1.21 -16.19 -3.65
N SER A 83 2.14 -15.23 -3.83
CA SER A 83 1.81 -13.89 -4.26
C SER A 83 1.18 -13.87 -5.65
N PRO A 84 0.05 -13.17 -5.85
CA PRO A 84 -0.56 -13.02 -7.17
C PRO A 84 0.34 -12.28 -8.17
N THR A 85 1.35 -11.54 -7.69
CA THR A 85 2.33 -10.83 -8.53
C THR A 85 3.61 -11.63 -8.78
N GLY A 86 3.75 -12.80 -8.15
CA GLY A 86 4.93 -13.66 -8.26
C GLY A 86 6.18 -13.12 -7.57
N GLY A 87 6.06 -12.10 -6.72
CA GLY A 87 7.18 -11.45 -6.07
C GLY A 87 6.89 -10.02 -5.59
N PRO A 88 7.91 -9.33 -5.04
CA PRO A 88 7.77 -7.98 -4.55
C PRO A 88 7.49 -7.00 -5.68
N VAL A 89 6.68 -5.99 -5.37
CA VAL A 89 6.31 -4.93 -6.29
C VAL A 89 6.73 -3.58 -5.77
N HIS A 90 6.71 -2.60 -6.66
CA HIS A 90 6.84 -1.19 -6.36
C HIS A 90 5.94 -0.47 -7.36
N TRP A 91 4.70 -0.22 -6.96
CA TRP A 91 3.69 0.41 -7.79
C TRP A 91 3.34 1.77 -7.25
N HIS A 92 3.07 2.70 -8.17
CA HIS A 92 2.68 4.06 -7.87
C HIS A 92 1.34 4.40 -8.52
N THR A 93 0.54 5.18 -7.82
CA THR A 93 -0.66 5.82 -8.35
C THR A 93 -0.80 7.18 -7.72
N ASP A 94 -0.91 8.24 -8.51
CA ASP A 94 -1.15 9.57 -7.95
C ASP A 94 -2.64 9.69 -7.57
N TYR A 95 -2.94 10.56 -6.59
CA TYR A 95 -4.33 10.85 -6.24
C TYR A 95 -4.51 12.30 -5.81
N GLU A 96 -5.75 12.79 -5.89
CA GLU A 96 -6.13 14.07 -5.28
C GLU A 96 -7.53 13.97 -4.67
N VAL A 97 -7.73 14.60 -3.51
CA VAL A 97 -9.04 14.69 -2.85
C VAL A 97 -9.50 16.15 -2.87
N TRP A 98 -10.74 16.41 -3.26
CA TRP A 98 -11.29 17.76 -3.43
C TRP A 98 -12.62 17.95 -2.70
N HIS A 99 -12.80 19.14 -2.12
CA HIS A 99 -14.01 19.55 -1.42
C HIS A 99 -14.48 20.92 -1.92
N CYS A 100 -15.58 20.93 -2.67
CA CYS A 100 -16.18 22.13 -3.27
C CYS A 100 -15.15 23.01 -4.02
N GLY A 101 -14.27 22.36 -4.81
CA GLY A 101 -13.22 23.02 -5.60
C GLY A 101 -11.90 23.31 -4.86
N ASN A 102 -11.81 22.99 -3.56
CA ASN A 102 -10.55 23.11 -2.80
C ASN A 102 -9.89 21.74 -2.65
N LYS A 103 -8.61 21.62 -2.98
CA LYS A 103 -7.85 20.40 -2.72
C LYS A 103 -7.68 20.20 -1.21
N LEU A 104 -7.86 18.98 -0.74
CA LEU A 104 -7.57 18.56 0.62
C LEU A 104 -6.24 17.82 0.64
N ASP A 105 -5.29 18.32 1.41
CA ASP A 105 -4.01 17.65 1.62
C ASP A 105 -4.13 16.61 2.74
N LEU A 106 -3.51 15.44 2.55
CA LEU A 106 -3.41 14.40 3.58
C LEU A 106 -2.66 14.96 4.79
N ILE A 107 -2.89 14.41 5.98
CA ILE A 107 -2.05 14.70 7.14
C ILE A 107 -0.57 14.39 6.83
N ASP A 108 0.34 15.30 7.18
CA ASP A 108 1.77 15.05 7.00
C ASP A 108 2.25 13.87 7.87
N PRO A 109 3.21 13.05 7.41
CA PRO A 109 3.85 12.05 8.25
C PRO A 109 4.55 12.72 9.45
N THR A 110 4.53 12.06 10.61
CA THR A 110 5.13 12.59 11.85
C THR A 110 6.12 11.59 12.47
N GLY A 111 7.13 12.11 13.17
CA GLY A 111 8.12 11.30 13.88
C GLY A 111 9.28 10.84 13.00
N ILE A 112 9.74 9.60 13.21
CA ILE A 112 10.89 9.02 12.48
C ILE A 112 10.43 8.36 11.17
N ASP A 113 9.15 8.00 11.08
CA ASP A 113 8.59 7.38 9.90
C ASP A 113 8.12 8.46 8.93
N ASN A 114 8.66 8.48 7.71
CA ASN A 114 8.29 9.45 6.67
C ASN A 114 7.10 8.95 5.85
N ARG A 115 6.10 8.35 6.50
CA ARG A 115 4.97 7.69 5.82
C ARG A 115 3.66 7.86 6.56
N VAL A 116 2.58 7.90 5.78
CA VAL A 116 1.22 7.69 6.26
C VAL A 116 0.71 6.37 5.68
N GLY A 117 0.40 5.40 6.54
CA GLY A 117 -0.04 4.06 6.15
C GLY A 117 0.80 2.94 6.76
N THR A 118 0.88 1.79 6.08
CA THR A 118 1.71 0.64 6.48
C THR A 118 3.01 0.55 5.68
N TRP A 119 3.86 -0.42 6.01
CA TRP A 119 5.08 -0.67 5.24
C TRP A 119 4.78 -0.98 3.77
N GLU A 120 3.69 -1.70 3.51
CA GLU A 120 3.33 -2.17 2.18
C GLU A 120 2.51 -1.16 1.38
N VAL A 121 1.67 -0.37 2.04
CA VAL A 121 0.77 0.58 1.39
C VAL A 121 0.82 1.91 2.12
N HIS A 122 1.37 2.95 1.49
CA HIS A 122 1.63 4.23 2.15
C HIS A 122 1.73 5.41 1.17
N GLU A 123 1.89 6.60 1.74
CA GLU A 123 2.13 7.87 1.06
C GLU A 123 3.28 8.64 1.75
N HIS A 124 4.02 9.45 1.01
CA HIS A 124 5.27 10.11 1.44
C HIS A 124 5.21 11.66 1.44
N ASN A 125 4.03 12.25 1.61
CA ASN A 125 3.73 13.67 1.37
C ASN A 125 4.03 14.15 -0.07
N ASP A 126 3.66 13.32 -1.04
CA ASP A 126 3.85 13.53 -2.48
C ASP A 126 2.60 13.26 -3.32
N ASP A 127 1.42 13.12 -2.67
CA ASP A 127 0.12 12.83 -3.31
C ASP A 127 0.14 11.52 -4.11
N ARG A 128 0.95 10.55 -3.69
CA ARG A 128 1.15 9.28 -4.36
C ARG A 128 0.89 8.11 -3.44
N MET A 129 0.07 7.19 -3.91
CA MET A 129 -0.10 5.88 -3.32
C MET A 129 1.09 4.99 -3.72
N HIS A 130 1.78 4.45 -2.73
CA HIS A 130 2.83 3.45 -2.89
C HIS A 130 2.29 2.08 -2.52
N ILE A 131 2.58 1.09 -3.36
CA ILE A 131 2.50 -0.33 -2.97
C ILE A 131 3.87 -0.96 -3.12
N GLU A 132 4.44 -1.39 -2.00
CA GLU A 132 5.82 -1.87 -1.92
C GLU A 132 5.91 -3.22 -1.20
N GLY A 133 6.73 -4.13 -1.75
CA GLY A 133 6.93 -5.46 -1.19
C GLY A 133 5.98 -6.51 -1.77
N THR A 134 5.83 -7.64 -1.09
CA THR A 134 5.10 -8.80 -1.64
C THR A 134 3.63 -8.73 -1.26
N ILE A 135 2.77 -8.49 -2.27
CA ILE A 135 1.31 -8.55 -2.13
C ILE A 135 0.92 -10.00 -1.93
N VAL A 136 0.07 -10.27 -0.95
CA VAL A 136 -0.48 -11.61 -0.66
C VAL A 136 -1.97 -11.71 -0.98
N ASP A 137 -2.63 -10.56 -1.13
CA ASP A 137 -4.03 -10.45 -1.57
C ASP A 137 -4.18 -9.25 -2.51
N LEU A 138 -4.84 -9.43 -3.66
CA LEU A 138 -5.08 -8.35 -4.62
C LEU A 138 -6.02 -7.27 -4.08
N GLU A 139 -6.78 -7.52 -3.01
CA GLU A 139 -7.53 -6.48 -2.30
C GLU A 139 -6.61 -5.42 -1.68
N GLN A 140 -5.37 -5.78 -1.34
CA GLN A 140 -4.36 -4.82 -0.86
C GLN A 140 -3.99 -3.78 -1.93
N ALA A 141 -4.25 -4.07 -3.20
CA ALA A 141 -4.04 -3.17 -4.32
C ALA A 141 -5.28 -2.34 -4.71
N SER A 142 -6.33 -2.37 -3.91
CA SER A 142 -7.51 -1.51 -4.12
C SER A 142 -7.29 -0.09 -3.59
N PHE A 143 -7.95 0.88 -4.21
CA PHE A 143 -7.98 2.25 -3.70
C PHE A 143 -8.59 2.31 -2.31
N ARG A 144 -9.66 1.55 -2.07
CA ARG A 144 -10.32 1.48 -0.78
C ARG A 144 -9.35 1.08 0.33
N HIS A 145 -8.57 0.02 0.11
CA HIS A 145 -7.59 -0.43 1.10
C HIS A 145 -6.58 0.68 1.43
N PHE A 146 -6.03 1.36 0.43
CA PHE A 146 -5.16 2.51 0.66
C PHE A 146 -5.83 3.58 1.53
N PHE A 147 -7.04 4.02 1.17
CA PHE A 147 -7.76 5.05 1.93
C PHE A 147 -8.00 4.63 3.39
N GLU A 148 -8.45 3.39 3.63
CA GLU A 148 -8.65 2.86 4.99
C GLU A 148 -7.34 2.85 5.79
N ILE A 149 -6.22 2.47 5.16
CA ILE A 149 -4.89 2.39 5.78
C ILE A 149 -4.33 3.77 6.15
N ILE A 150 -4.55 4.80 5.33
CA ILE A 150 -4.17 6.18 5.68
C ILE A 150 -5.12 6.84 6.69
N GLY A 151 -6.10 6.10 7.22
CA GLY A 151 -7.00 6.54 8.29
C GLY A 151 -8.34 7.09 7.82
N THR A 152 -8.68 6.94 6.54
CA THR A 152 -10.00 7.30 6.02
C THR A 152 -11.07 6.37 6.56
N LYS A 153 -12.22 6.91 6.95
CA LYS A 153 -13.35 6.12 7.43
C LYS A 153 -14.52 6.26 6.49
N PHE A 154 -15.00 5.12 5.98
CA PHE A 154 -16.24 5.02 5.23
C PHE A 154 -17.39 4.79 6.22
N SER A 155 -18.47 5.57 6.10
CA SER A 155 -19.66 5.49 6.95
C SER A 155 -20.93 5.60 6.10
N ASP A 156 -22.09 5.50 6.73
CA ASP A 156 -23.39 5.65 6.04
C ASP A 156 -23.66 7.07 5.54
N VAL A 157 -22.99 8.08 6.12
CA VAL A 157 -23.20 9.50 5.80
C VAL A 157 -22.16 10.06 4.83
N GLY A 158 -21.03 9.38 4.66
CA GLY A 158 -19.94 9.82 3.81
C GLY A 158 -18.59 9.25 4.19
N LEU A 159 -17.54 9.93 3.74
CA LEU A 159 -16.14 9.56 3.92
C LEU A 159 -15.44 10.60 4.80
N THR A 160 -14.85 10.18 5.91
CA THR A 160 -14.01 11.05 6.76
C THR A 160 -12.55 10.89 6.35
N TYR A 161 -11.97 11.95 5.81
CA TYR A 161 -10.60 12.02 5.30
C TYR A 161 -9.69 12.78 6.29
N PRO A 162 -8.53 12.23 6.69
CA PRO A 162 -7.60 12.92 7.58
C PRO A 162 -6.81 13.97 6.80
N THR A 163 -6.85 15.23 7.26
CA THR A 163 -6.09 16.33 6.64
C THR A 163 -5.14 16.98 7.64
N VAL A 164 -4.22 17.81 7.15
CA VAL A 164 -3.35 18.67 7.99
C VAL A 164 -4.12 19.54 8.98
N SER A 165 -5.38 19.90 8.67
CA SER A 165 -6.25 20.73 9.52
C SER A 165 -7.19 19.90 10.42
N GLY A 166 -7.01 18.58 10.44
CA GLY A 166 -7.88 17.63 11.13
C GLY A 166 -8.76 16.84 10.17
N ASN A 167 -9.69 16.06 10.73
CA ASN A 167 -10.56 15.20 9.93
C ASN A 167 -11.67 16.01 9.24
N VAL A 168 -11.82 15.82 7.93
CA VAL A 168 -12.88 16.42 7.12
C VAL A 168 -13.84 15.32 6.67
N THR A 169 -15.13 15.49 6.93
CA THR A 169 -16.16 14.57 6.42
C THR A 169 -16.72 15.08 5.10
N LEU A 170 -16.56 14.29 4.05
CA LEU A 170 -17.15 14.48 2.74
C LEU A 170 -18.46 13.69 2.69
N PRO A 171 -19.63 14.35 2.77
CA PRO A 171 -20.90 13.65 2.77
C PRO A 171 -21.18 13.03 1.39
N TYR A 172 -21.98 11.96 1.31
CA TYR A 172 -22.33 11.38 0.01
C TYR A 172 -23.18 12.31 -0.86
N ALA A 173 -24.02 13.12 -0.24
CA ALA A 173 -24.88 14.09 -0.91
C ALA A 173 -25.09 15.33 -0.03
N GLY A 174 -25.32 16.48 -0.66
CA GLY A 174 -25.60 17.74 0.02
C GLY A 174 -25.47 18.91 -0.94
N ALA A 175 -24.81 19.98 -0.51
CA ALA A 175 -24.56 21.13 -1.37
C ALA A 175 -23.12 21.63 -1.32
N CYS A 176 -22.62 22.12 -2.46
CA CYS A 176 -21.43 22.95 -2.59
C CYS A 176 -21.86 24.28 -3.21
N ASN A 177 -21.48 25.40 -2.58
CA ASN A 177 -21.76 26.75 -3.10
C ASN A 177 -23.24 26.98 -3.48
N GLY A 178 -24.16 26.41 -2.69
CA GLY A 178 -25.61 26.54 -2.90
C GLY A 178 -26.20 25.64 -3.99
N LYS A 179 -25.40 24.76 -4.61
CA LYS A 179 -25.86 23.79 -5.62
C LYS A 179 -25.76 22.37 -5.09
N HIS A 180 -26.62 21.49 -5.60
CA HIS A 180 -26.59 20.06 -5.29
C HIS A 180 -25.22 19.45 -5.61
N ALA A 181 -24.65 18.74 -4.65
CA ALA A 181 -23.32 18.14 -4.74
C ALA A 181 -23.34 16.70 -4.21
N GLU A 182 -22.47 15.86 -4.76
CA GLU A 182 -22.30 14.46 -4.36
C GLU A 182 -20.81 14.09 -4.33
N LEU A 183 -20.48 13.12 -3.47
CA LEU A 183 -19.16 12.51 -3.44
C LEU A 183 -18.98 11.57 -4.63
N GLN A 184 -17.98 11.82 -5.45
CA GLN A 184 -17.76 11.16 -6.72
C GLN A 184 -16.28 10.79 -6.85
N ALA A 185 -16.00 9.72 -7.61
CA ALA A 185 -14.64 9.29 -7.90
C ALA A 185 -14.43 9.13 -9.40
N PHE A 186 -13.28 9.59 -9.89
CA PHE A 186 -12.88 9.55 -11.28
C PHE A 186 -11.48 8.96 -11.40
N LEU A 187 -11.31 8.01 -12.29
CA LEU A 187 -10.04 7.35 -12.55
C LEU A 187 -9.56 7.76 -13.94
N LEU A 188 -8.37 8.34 -14.01
CA LEU A 188 -7.63 8.57 -15.24
C LEU A 188 -6.61 7.44 -15.38
N ARG A 189 -6.69 6.71 -16.50
CA ARG A 189 -5.90 5.48 -16.71
C ARG A 189 -5.32 5.45 -18.11
N VAL A 190 -4.02 5.15 -18.20
CA VAL A 190 -3.34 4.95 -19.49
C VAL A 190 -3.78 3.63 -20.11
N THR A 191 -4.19 3.67 -21.38
CA THR A 191 -4.69 2.51 -22.15
C THR A 191 -3.62 1.85 -23.00
N ASN A 192 -2.54 2.56 -23.36
CA ASN A 192 -1.38 2.07 -24.10
C ASN A 192 -0.07 2.22 -23.30
N PRO A 193 0.06 1.60 -22.12
CA PRO A 193 1.17 1.82 -21.20
C PRO A 193 2.56 1.50 -21.78
N GLN A 194 2.62 0.68 -22.84
CA GLN A 194 3.86 0.28 -23.51
C GLN A 194 4.44 1.37 -24.44
N ASP A 195 3.61 2.33 -24.89
CA ASP A 195 4.01 3.39 -25.82
C ASP A 195 4.53 4.60 -25.06
N ALA A 196 5.66 4.41 -24.37
CA ALA A 196 6.28 5.45 -23.56
C ALA A 196 6.40 6.78 -24.35
N LYS A 197 5.98 7.89 -23.72
CA LYS A 197 5.95 9.26 -24.27
C LYS A 197 4.89 9.53 -25.35
N GLN A 198 4.02 8.57 -25.65
CA GLN A 198 2.84 8.76 -26.51
C GLN A 198 1.62 8.10 -25.85
N TRP A 199 1.50 8.30 -24.54
CA TRP A 199 0.44 7.67 -23.77
C TRP A 199 -0.90 8.30 -24.08
N VAL A 200 -1.92 7.47 -24.08
CA VAL A 200 -3.33 7.82 -24.21
C VAL A 200 -4.01 7.42 -22.91
N TYR A 201 -4.69 8.37 -22.27
CA TYR A 201 -5.51 8.07 -21.10
C TYR A 201 -7.00 8.20 -21.39
N GLU A 202 -7.77 7.39 -20.68
CA GLU A 202 -9.21 7.48 -20.60
C GLU A 202 -9.61 7.89 -19.18
N GLN A 203 -10.64 8.72 -19.08
CA GLN A 203 -11.25 9.08 -17.81
C GLN A 203 -12.55 8.32 -17.64
N GLN A 204 -12.71 7.65 -16.51
CA GLN A 204 -13.92 6.93 -16.14
C GLN A 204 -14.40 7.34 -14.76
N LYS A 205 -15.72 7.53 -14.60
CA LYS A 205 -16.33 7.66 -13.28
C LYS A 205 -16.44 6.27 -12.66
N ILE A 206 -15.91 6.08 -11.45
CA ILE A 206 -15.94 4.80 -10.74
C ILE A 206 -16.83 4.88 -9.50
N PRO A 207 -17.33 3.74 -8.98
CA PRO A 207 -18.09 3.72 -7.73
C PRO A 207 -17.26 4.26 -6.56
N ILE A 208 -17.91 5.01 -5.67
CA ILE A 208 -17.27 5.59 -4.47
C ILE A 208 -16.88 4.54 -3.41
N SER A 209 -17.25 3.27 -3.62
CA SER A 209 -16.71 2.17 -2.81
C SER A 209 -15.20 1.98 -3.02
N LEU A 210 -14.61 2.53 -4.09
CA LEU A 210 -13.17 2.50 -4.35
C LEU A 210 -12.56 1.08 -4.40
N GLU A 211 -13.37 0.06 -4.68
CA GLU A 211 -12.92 -1.33 -4.81
C GLU A 211 -12.08 -1.59 -6.08
N THR A 212 -11.92 -0.57 -6.93
CA THR A 212 -11.10 -0.66 -8.15
C THR A 212 -9.63 -0.79 -7.75
N ARG A 213 -8.90 -1.67 -8.45
CA ARG A 213 -7.48 -1.91 -8.23
C ARG A 213 -6.61 -0.92 -9.02
N MET A 214 -5.50 -0.52 -8.40
CA MET A 214 -4.43 0.27 -8.99
C MET A 214 -3.74 -0.50 -10.13
N GLN A 215 -3.24 0.24 -11.12
CA GLN A 215 -2.38 -0.35 -12.15
C GLN A 215 -0.97 -0.67 -11.62
N PRO A 216 -0.36 -1.77 -12.09
CA PRO A 216 0.89 -2.29 -11.54
C PRO A 216 2.14 -1.62 -12.14
N TYR A 217 2.22 -0.28 -12.08
CA TYR A 217 3.31 0.49 -12.69
C TYR A 217 4.11 1.30 -11.66
N ALA A 218 5.43 1.29 -11.79
CA ALA A 218 6.36 1.99 -10.89
C ALA A 218 6.55 3.49 -11.22
N ASN A 219 5.83 4.01 -12.21
CA ASN A 219 5.89 5.42 -12.61
C ASN A 219 4.47 5.91 -12.85
N VAL A 220 4.23 7.20 -12.61
CA VAL A 220 2.95 7.85 -12.91
C VAL A 220 3.18 9.01 -13.87
N PRO A 221 2.64 8.95 -15.10
CA PRO A 221 2.10 7.77 -15.79
C PRO A 221 3.19 6.70 -16.07
N PRO A 222 2.83 5.45 -16.45
CA PRO A 222 1.50 4.96 -16.82
C PRO A 222 0.62 4.51 -15.65
N GLY A 223 1.10 4.60 -14.40
CA GLY A 223 0.27 4.42 -13.22
C GLY A 223 -0.98 5.30 -13.24
N ASP A 224 -1.95 4.95 -12.42
CA ASP A 224 -3.25 5.62 -12.41
C ASP A 224 -3.15 7.05 -11.84
N CYS A 225 -4.19 7.83 -12.10
CA CYS A 225 -4.51 9.03 -11.34
C CYS A 225 -5.96 8.96 -10.85
N LEU A 226 -6.14 8.94 -9.52
CA LEU A 226 -7.46 8.91 -8.90
C LEU A 226 -7.86 10.30 -8.39
N ILE A 227 -9.03 10.77 -8.79
CA ILE A 227 -9.65 11.98 -8.26
C ILE A 227 -10.86 11.60 -7.43
N VAL A 228 -10.88 11.95 -6.14
CA VAL A 228 -12.07 11.87 -5.28
C VAL A 228 -12.54 13.29 -5.03
N GLU A 229 -13.78 13.62 -5.38
CA GLU A 229 -14.29 14.99 -5.25
C GLU A 229 -15.71 15.02 -4.71
N TYR A 230 -15.96 15.93 -3.77
CA TYR A 230 -17.30 16.33 -3.37
C TYR A 230 -17.65 17.64 -4.07
N ASP A 231 -18.49 17.57 -5.10
CA ASP A 231 -18.81 18.67 -6.00
C ASP A 231 -20.14 18.43 -6.76
N GLU A 232 -20.55 19.37 -7.61
CA GLU A 232 -21.67 19.22 -8.54
C GLU A 232 -21.60 17.87 -9.31
N VAL A 233 -22.75 17.21 -9.45
CA VAL A 233 -22.84 15.90 -10.11
C VAL A 233 -22.40 16.02 -11.57
N LYS A 234 -21.37 15.27 -11.95
CA LYS A 234 -20.77 15.33 -13.29
C LYS A 234 -20.35 13.95 -13.79
N ALA A 235 -20.25 13.84 -15.12
CA ALA A 235 -19.80 12.61 -15.80
C ALA A 235 -18.27 12.53 -15.92
N ARG A 236 -17.59 13.69 -15.88
CA ARG A 236 -16.14 13.82 -15.98
C ARG A 236 -15.65 14.89 -15.00
N THR A 237 -14.47 14.69 -14.41
CA THR A 237 -13.75 15.70 -13.64
C THR A 237 -12.87 16.57 -14.53
N ALA A 238 -12.72 17.84 -14.14
CA ALA A 238 -11.75 18.77 -14.72
C ALA A 238 -10.37 18.69 -14.04
N HIS A 239 -10.27 17.99 -12.91
CA HIS A 239 -9.00 17.79 -12.20
C HIS A 239 -8.19 16.66 -12.84
N SER A 240 -6.89 16.69 -12.61
CA SER A 240 -5.93 15.66 -13.01
C SER A 240 -4.70 15.78 -12.13
N CYS A 241 -4.10 14.68 -11.71
CA CYS A 241 -2.99 14.68 -10.76
C CYS A 241 -1.75 15.41 -11.29
N ALA A 242 -0.86 15.85 -10.40
CA ALA A 242 0.32 16.64 -10.75
C ALA A 242 1.18 16.01 -11.85
N SER A 243 1.47 14.71 -11.76
CA SER A 243 2.31 14.02 -12.76
C SER A 243 1.61 13.88 -14.11
N TYR A 244 0.29 13.66 -14.12
CA TYR A 244 -0.52 13.67 -15.35
C TYR A 244 -0.49 15.05 -16.02
N ARG A 245 -0.71 16.13 -15.26
CA ARG A 245 -0.60 17.52 -15.76
C ARG A 245 0.77 17.79 -16.36
N ALA A 246 1.83 17.37 -15.67
CA ALA A 246 3.20 17.53 -16.16
C ALA A 246 3.45 16.77 -17.48
N ALA A 247 2.95 15.53 -17.60
CA ALA A 247 3.08 14.73 -18.82
C ALA A 247 2.27 15.32 -20.00
N MET A 248 1.05 15.82 -19.76
CA MET A 248 0.25 16.52 -20.76
C MET A 248 0.96 17.78 -21.26
N ASN A 249 1.55 18.58 -20.35
CA ASN A 249 2.28 19.80 -20.70
C ASN A 249 3.53 19.52 -21.54
N ARG A 250 4.17 18.36 -21.36
CA ARG A 250 5.30 17.91 -22.20
C ARG A 250 4.86 17.31 -23.54
N GLY A 251 3.56 17.12 -23.77
CA GLY A 251 3.03 16.45 -24.96
C GLY A 251 3.28 14.94 -24.98
N GLU A 252 3.47 14.33 -23.81
CA GLU A 252 3.74 12.89 -23.65
C GLU A 252 2.48 12.07 -23.36
N LEU A 253 1.39 12.75 -22.98
CA LEU A 253 0.12 12.16 -22.56
C LEU A 253 -1.05 12.89 -23.23
N HIS A 254 -1.97 12.13 -23.82
CA HIS A 254 -3.12 12.64 -24.57
C HIS A 254 -4.42 12.04 -24.04
N GLY A 255 -5.45 12.87 -23.86
CA GLY A 255 -6.77 12.41 -23.41
C GLY A 255 -7.64 11.93 -24.57
N ARG A 256 -8.51 10.95 -24.30
CA ARG A 256 -9.53 10.45 -25.23
C ARG A 256 -10.95 10.96 -24.95
#